data_AF-A0A3E4WFR3-F1
#
_entry.id   AF-A0A3E4WFR3-F1
#
_cell.length_a   1.000
_cell.length_b   1.000
_cell.length_c   1.000
_cell.angle_alpha   90.00
_cell.angle_beta   90.00
_cell.angle_gamma   90.00
#
_symmetry.space_group_name_H-M   'P 1'
#
loop_
_entity.id
_entity.type
_entity.pdbx_description
1 polymer ?
#
loop_
_entity_poly.entity_id
_entity_poly.type
_entity_poly.pdbx_seq_one_letter_code
_entity_poly.pdbx_strand_id
1 'polypeptide(L)'
;MKREDIEKAAKRTIDEYNLNPEYGSYFEHGFIDGADWRINSVWHDVDKELPEYNRHVVNEDWFDFTAKDEKDLKRIMNQYPFKRWAYIKDLIPNTEE
;
A
#
# COMPACT_ATOMS: atom_id res chain seq x y z
N MET A 1 -4.08 -7.51 -2.92
CA MET A 1 -2.98 -8.50 -2.93
C MET A 1 -3.04 -9.28 -1.63
N LYS A 2 -3.10 -10.61 -1.70
CA LYS A 2 -3.07 -11.48 -0.52
C LYS A 2 -1.62 -11.84 -0.19
N ARG A 3 -1.36 -12.25 1.05
CA ARG A 3 -0.05 -12.77 1.47
C ARG A 3 0.45 -13.90 0.56
N GLU A 4 -0.46 -14.82 0.18
CA GLU A 4 -0.17 -15.92 -0.75
C GLU A 4 0.34 -15.43 -2.12
N ASP A 5 -0.13 -14.28 -2.61
CA ASP A 5 0.33 -13.71 -3.88
C ASP A 5 1.79 -13.25 -3.76
N ILE A 6 2.16 -12.69 -2.61
CA ILE A 6 3.53 -12.22 -2.30
C ILE A 6 4.47 -13.42 -2.17
N GLU A 7 4.08 -14.44 -1.40
CA GLU A 7 4.86 -15.67 -1.23
C GLU A 7 5.07 -16.40 -2.58
N LYS A 8 4.02 -16.46 -3.42
CA LYS A 8 4.12 -17.04 -4.77
C LYS A 8 5.02 -16.23 -5.68
N ALA A 9 4.97 -14.90 -5.61
CA ALA A 9 5.85 -14.02 -6.39
C ALA A 9 7.31 -14.21 -5.99
N ALA A 10 7.61 -14.30 -4.68
CA ALA A 10 8.95 -14.54 -4.17
C ALA A 10 9.53 -15.86 -4.68
N LYS A 11 8.76 -16.95 -4.62
CA LYS A 11 9.17 -18.28 -5.10
C LYS A 11 9.41 -18.33 -6.60
N ARG A 12 8.55 -17.68 -7.38
CA ARG A 12 8.70 -17.62 -8.86
C ARG A 12 10.07 -17.10 -9.26
N THR A 13 10.57 -16.06 -8.58
CA THR A 13 11.88 -15.49 -8.88
C THR A 13 13.02 -16.45 -8.49
N ILE A 14 12.91 -17.18 -7.39
CA ILE A 14 13.90 -18.18 -6.99
C ILE A 14 14.02 -19.28 -8.06
N ASP A 15 12.88 -19.78 -8.54
CA ASP A 15 12.81 -20.82 -9.57
C ASP A 15 13.34 -20.30 -10.92
N GLU A 16 12.94 -19.10 -11.33
CA GLU A 16 13.33 -18.50 -12.62
C GLU A 16 14.84 -18.27 -12.73
N TYR A 17 15.48 -17.84 -11.64
CA TYR A 17 16.92 -17.58 -11.62
C TYR A 17 17.75 -18.78 -11.15
N ASN A 18 17.12 -19.94 -10.88
CA ASN A 18 17.77 -21.13 -10.32
C ASN A 18 18.70 -20.79 -9.15
N LEU A 19 18.23 -19.96 -8.22
CA LEU A 19 19.05 -19.52 -7.09
C LEU A 19 19.47 -20.74 -6.26
N ASN A 20 20.70 -20.71 -5.75
CA ASN A 20 21.16 -21.72 -4.79
C ASN A 20 20.14 -21.77 -3.62
N PRO A 21 19.67 -22.96 -3.21
CA PRO A 21 18.71 -23.12 -2.12
C PRO A 21 19.06 -22.35 -0.84
N GLU A 22 20.36 -22.23 -0.52
CA GLU A 22 20.82 -21.45 0.63
C GLU A 22 20.51 -19.95 0.50
N TYR A 23 20.65 -19.38 -0.70
CA TYR A 23 20.32 -17.97 -0.97
C TYR A 23 18.83 -17.76 -1.25
N GLY A 24 18.14 -18.79 -1.74
CA GLY A 24 16.71 -18.75 -2.03
C GLY A 24 15.88 -18.36 -0.81
N SER A 25 16.16 -18.93 0.37
CA SER A 25 15.42 -18.59 1.59
C SER A 25 15.62 -17.15 2.06
N TYR A 26 16.84 -16.60 1.91
CA TYR A 26 17.08 -15.19 2.26
C TYR A 26 16.37 -14.23 1.31
N PHE A 27 16.35 -14.56 0.01
CA PHE A 27 15.61 -13.78 -0.97
C PHE A 27 14.11 -13.82 -0.71
N GLU A 28 13.55 -15.01 -0.42
CA GLU A 28 12.12 -15.18 -0.14
C GLU A 28 11.67 -14.29 1.02
N HIS A 29 12.34 -14.41 2.18
CA HIS A 29 12.00 -13.62 3.36
C HIS A 29 12.23 -12.12 3.13
N GLY A 30 13.34 -11.74 2.49
CA GLY A 30 13.62 -10.34 2.20
C GLY A 30 12.58 -9.70 1.28
N PHE A 31 12.08 -10.45 0.28
CA PHE A 31 11.01 -9.98 -0.59
C PHE A 31 9.69 -9.83 0.16
N ILE A 32 9.33 -10.81 1.00
CA ILE A 32 8.10 -10.76 1.81
C ILE A 32 8.14 -9.58 2.78
N ASP A 33 9.24 -9.42 3.53
CA ASP A 33 9.43 -8.32 4.48
C ASP A 33 9.41 -6.96 3.77
N GLY A 34 10.04 -6.88 2.59
CA GLY A 34 10.03 -5.68 1.76
C GLY A 34 8.64 -5.33 1.23
N ALA A 35 7.86 -6.32 0.81
CA ALA A 35 6.48 -6.13 0.36
C ALA A 35 5.58 -5.69 1.52
N ASP A 36 5.70 -6.33 2.69
CA ASP A 36 4.98 -5.96 3.91
C ASP A 36 5.32 -4.51 4.32
N TRP A 37 6.60 -4.14 4.30
CA TRP A 37 7.03 -2.77 4.55
C TRP A 37 6.44 -1.78 3.52
N ARG A 38 6.50 -2.11 2.23
CA ARG A 38 6.01 -1.24 1.14
C ARG A 38 4.51 -0.97 1.22
N ILE A 39 3.72 -1.97 1.60
CA ILE A 39 2.27 -1.84 1.76
C ILE A 39 1.96 -1.01 3.00
N ASN A 40 2.61 -1.28 4.13
CA ASN A 40 2.28 -0.63 5.40
C ASN A 40 2.83 0.80 5.53
N SER A 41 3.90 1.14 4.82
CA SER A 41 4.57 2.45 4.93
C SER A 41 3.81 3.63 4.32
N VAL A 42 2.83 3.37 3.44
CA VAL A 42 2.09 4.42 2.73
C VAL A 42 0.72 4.74 3.35
N TRP A 43 0.35 4.05 4.42
CA TRP A 43 -0.90 4.31 5.14
C TRP A 43 -0.66 5.35 6.23
N HIS A 44 -1.55 6.34 6.24
CA HIS A 44 -1.59 7.44 7.20
C HIS A 44 -2.76 7.21 8.18
N ASP A 45 -2.54 7.49 9.47
CA ASP A 45 -3.58 7.45 10.50
C ASP A 45 -4.34 8.78 10.52
N VAL A 46 -5.68 8.72 10.43
CA VAL A 46 -6.56 9.89 10.41
C VAL A 46 -6.44 10.76 11.67
N ASP A 47 -6.11 10.13 12.80
CA ASP A 47 -5.93 10.81 14.09
C ASP A 47 -4.61 11.60 14.16
N LYS A 48 -3.66 11.32 13.26
CA LYS A 48 -2.35 11.99 13.19
C LYS A 48 -2.32 13.03 12.08
N GLU A 49 -2.89 12.70 10.93
CA GLU A 49 -2.87 13.57 9.75
C GLU A 49 -4.06 13.32 8.82
N LEU A 50 -4.44 14.39 8.12
CA LEU A 50 -5.51 14.40 7.14
C LEU A 50 -4.94 14.58 5.74
N PRO A 51 -5.62 14.06 4.70
CA PRO A 51 -5.14 14.20 3.34
C PRO A 51 -5.17 15.65 2.89
N GLU A 52 -4.18 15.99 2.06
CA GLU A 52 -4.17 17.24 1.31
C GLU A 52 -5.43 17.37 0.43
N TYR A 53 -5.95 18.60 0.31
CA TYR A 53 -7.07 18.86 -0.58
C TYR A 53 -6.69 18.67 -2.05
N ASN A 54 -7.66 18.27 -2.86
CA ASN A 54 -7.51 18.02 -4.30
C ASN A 54 -6.49 16.91 -4.61
N ARG A 55 -6.25 16.00 -3.65
CA ARG A 55 -5.45 14.79 -3.83
C ARG A 55 -6.33 13.57 -3.73
N HIS A 56 -6.06 12.60 -4.59
CA HIS A 56 -6.83 11.37 -4.69
C HIS A 56 -6.29 10.33 -3.71
N VAL A 57 -7.16 9.88 -2.81
CA VAL A 57 -6.83 8.94 -1.75
C VAL A 57 -7.78 7.75 -1.74
N VAL A 58 -7.32 6.65 -1.19
CA VAL A 58 -8.12 5.46 -0.85
C VAL A 58 -8.05 5.22 0.66
N ASN A 59 -9.06 4.60 1.23
CA ASN A 59 -9.05 4.18 2.63
C ASN A 59 -9.09 2.65 2.79
N GLU A 60 -8.97 2.22 4.04
CA GLU A 60 -9.00 0.80 4.41
C GLU A 60 -10.34 0.10 4.11
N ASP A 61 -11.43 0.86 3.98
CA ASP A 61 -12.79 0.39 3.68
C ASP A 61 -13.12 0.39 2.17
N TRP A 62 -12.09 0.52 1.32
CA TRP A 62 -12.14 0.30 -0.12
C TRP A 62 -12.99 1.28 -0.93
N PHE A 63 -13.17 2.51 -0.46
CA PHE A 63 -13.61 3.60 -1.32
C PHE A 63 -12.53 4.67 -1.45
N ASP A 64 -12.50 5.31 -2.60
CA ASP A 64 -11.61 6.40 -2.92
C ASP A 64 -12.36 7.74 -2.93
N PHE A 65 -11.64 8.83 -2.64
CA PHE A 65 -12.21 10.16 -2.69
C PHE A 65 -11.15 11.23 -2.96
N THR A 66 -11.64 12.42 -3.33
CA THR A 66 -10.83 13.64 -3.42
C THR A 66 -11.62 14.74 -2.71
N ALA A 67 -11.14 15.19 -1.55
CA ALA A 67 -11.76 16.28 -0.81
C ALA A 67 -11.32 17.62 -1.41
N LYS A 68 -12.27 18.51 -1.73
CA LYS A 68 -11.96 19.81 -2.33
C LYS A 68 -11.50 20.85 -1.31
N ASP A 69 -12.04 20.75 -0.11
CA ASP A 69 -11.82 21.66 1.02
C ASP A 69 -12.15 20.96 2.35
N GLU A 70 -11.97 21.68 3.46
CA GLU A 70 -12.23 21.19 4.80
C GLU A 70 -13.68 20.75 5.03
N LYS A 71 -14.66 21.47 4.45
CA LYS A 71 -16.08 21.16 4.64
C LYS A 71 -16.44 19.86 3.94
N ASP A 72 -15.89 19.65 2.74
CA ASP A 72 -16.07 18.42 1.99
C ASP A 72 -15.40 17.23 2.70
N LEU A 73 -14.17 17.41 3.19
CA LEU A 73 -13.49 16.37 3.97
C LEU A 73 -14.28 15.96 5.22
N LYS A 74 -14.75 16.95 6.01
CA LYS A 74 -15.60 16.69 7.19
C LYS A 74 -16.89 15.97 6.83
N ARG A 75 -17.53 16.34 5.72
CA ARG A 75 -18.73 15.66 5.22
C ARG A 75 -18.44 14.19 4.90
N ILE A 76 -17.34 13.92 4.20
CA ILE A 76 -16.90 12.55 3.85
C ILE A 76 -16.64 11.74 5.12
N MET A 77 -15.82 12.26 6.04
CA MET A 77 -15.45 11.56 7.28
C MET A 77 -16.65 11.30 8.20
N ASN A 78 -17.65 12.18 8.22
CA ASN A 78 -18.89 11.98 8.99
C ASN A 78 -19.80 10.92 8.36
N GLN A 79 -19.87 10.89 7.02
CA GLN A 79 -20.71 9.94 6.30
C GLN A 79 -20.08 8.54 6.25
N TYR A 80 -18.75 8.49 6.16
CA TYR A 80 -17.96 7.29 6.03
C TYR A 80 -16.70 7.41 6.90
N PRO A 81 -16.80 7.09 8.20
CA PRO A 81 -15.64 7.10 9.08
C PRO A 81 -14.65 6.00 8.68
N PHE A 82 -13.36 6.34 8.58
CA PHE A 82 -12.26 5.42 8.31
C PHE A 82 -11.08 5.77 9.22
N LYS A 83 -10.20 4.82 9.54
CA LYS A 83 -9.04 5.08 10.41
C LYS A 83 -7.76 5.37 9.65
N ARG A 84 -7.61 4.76 8.47
CA ARG A 84 -6.41 4.90 7.64
C ARG A 84 -6.72 5.25 6.21
N TRP A 85 -5.82 6.01 5.61
CA TRP A 85 -5.88 6.43 4.21
C TRP A 85 -4.50 6.40 3.57
N ALA A 86 -4.44 6.29 2.24
CA ALA A 86 -3.19 6.35 1.47
C ALA A 86 -3.44 7.12 0.17
N TYR A 87 -2.42 7.84 -0.31
CA TYR A 87 -2.49 8.44 -1.63
C TYR A 87 -2.42 7.36 -2.72
N ILE A 88 -3.30 7.44 -3.72
CA ILE A 88 -3.32 6.46 -4.82
C ILE A 88 -1.98 6.47 -5.60
N LYS A 89 -1.37 7.65 -5.78
CA LYS A 89 -0.04 7.78 -6.40
C LYS A 89 1.05 6.98 -5.68
N ASP A 90 0.93 6.79 -4.35
CA ASP A 90 1.92 6.10 -3.54
C ASP A 90 1.65 4.58 -3.49
N LEU A 91 0.51 4.12 -4.02
CA LEU A 91 0.17 2.71 -4.17
C LEU A 91 0.52 2.15 -5.55
N ILE A 92 0.66 3.03 -6.55
CA ILE A 92 1.04 2.65 -7.90
C ILE A 92 2.57 2.60 -7.96
N PRO A 93 3.16 1.55 -8.58
CA PRO A 93 4.60 1.50 -8.81
C PRO A 93 5.07 2.76 -9.55
N ASN A 94 6.19 3.35 -9.12
CA ASN A 94 6.78 4.44 -9.87
C ASN A 94 7.19 3.91 -11.26
N THR A 95 6.78 4.61 -12.31
CA THR A 95 7.09 4.26 -13.71
C THR A 95 8.32 4.98 -14.23
N GLU A 96 9.02 5.74 -13.39
CA GLU A 96 10.30 6.33 -13.74
C GLU A 96 11.33 5.23 -14.01
N GLU A 97 11.85 5.22 -15.25
CA GLU A 97 12.96 4.37 -15.73
C GLU A 97 14.30 4.72 -15.06
#